data_AF-A0AB37VJ00-F1
#
_entry.id   AF-A0AB37VJ00-F1
#
_cell.length_a   1.000
_cell.length_b   1.000
_cell.length_c   1.000
_cell.angle_alpha   90.00
_cell.angle_beta   90.00
_cell.angle_gamma   90.00
#
_symmetry.space_group_name_H-M   'P 1'
#
loop_
_entity.id
_entity.type
_entity.pdbx_description
1 polymer ?
#
loop_
_entity_poly.entity_id
_entity_poly.type
_entity_poly.pdbx_seq_one_letter_code
_entity_poly.pdbx_strand_id
1 'polypeptide(L)'
;MIKERMTPEELALLTGYSRQTINKWVRKEGWITSPKPGVQGGKARLVHVNEKVRDFIRSARRATETPELPEGASHDSSLHTLLLTLANEMTPEEQKQMTSLLLREGITGLLQRLGIRDRNEY
;
A
#
# COMPACT_ATOMS: atom_id res chain seq x y z
N MET A 1 -1.33 11.12 18.67
CA MET A 1 -2.63 11.82 18.58
C MET A 1 -2.63 12.68 17.33
N ILE A 2 -3.69 12.63 16.52
CA ILE A 2 -3.81 13.45 15.30
C ILE A 2 -4.23 14.87 15.72
N LYS A 3 -3.53 15.90 15.25
CA LYS A 3 -3.84 17.31 15.57
C LYS A 3 -5.12 17.75 14.84
N GLU A 4 -5.88 18.68 15.41
CA GLU A 4 -7.08 19.25 14.76
C GLU A 4 -6.77 20.06 13.49
N ARG A 5 -5.56 20.61 13.40
CA ARG A 5 -5.08 21.37 12.24
C ARG A 5 -3.65 20.98 11.93
N MET A 6 -3.36 20.70 10.66
CA MET A 6 -2.05 20.24 10.21
C MET A 6 -1.61 20.96 8.94
N THR A 7 -0.32 21.21 8.82
CA THR A 7 0.29 21.70 7.58
C THR A 7 0.33 20.59 6.52
N PRO A 8 0.35 20.94 5.22
CA PRO A 8 0.60 19.97 4.16
C PRO A 8 1.93 19.20 4.34
N GLU A 9 2.96 19.82 4.92
CA GLU A 9 4.19 19.12 5.34
C GLU A 9 3.93 18.02 6.39
N GLU A 10 3.18 18.32 7.44
CA GLU A 10 2.91 17.33 8.49
C GLU A 10 2.03 16.19 7.97
N LEU A 11 1.09 16.47 7.06
CA LEU A 11 0.30 15.43 6.39
C LEU A 11 1.16 14.57 5.46
N ALA A 12 2.11 15.18 4.75
CA ALA A 12 3.08 14.45 3.92
C ALA A 12 3.90 13.47 4.77
N LEU A 13 4.39 13.92 5.93
CA LEU A 13 5.15 13.07 6.85
C LEU A 13 4.32 11.89 7.40
N LEU A 14 3.04 12.12 7.70
CA LEU A 14 2.15 11.07 8.23
C LEU A 14 1.69 10.04 7.20
N THR A 15 1.63 10.43 5.93
CA THR A 15 1.06 9.59 4.85
C THR A 15 2.12 9.02 3.91
N GLY A 16 3.37 9.45 4.03
CA GLY A 16 4.45 9.09 3.11
C GLY A 16 4.34 9.78 1.74
N TYR A 17 3.29 10.56 1.48
CA TYR A 17 3.12 11.28 0.23
C TYR A 17 3.91 12.60 0.19
N SER A 18 4.23 13.06 -1.02
CA SER A 18 4.84 14.38 -1.18
C SER A 18 3.87 15.50 -0.79
N ARG A 19 4.41 16.63 -0.32
CA ARG A 19 3.64 17.88 -0.08
C ARG A 19 2.80 18.30 -1.30
N GLN A 20 3.31 18.09 -2.51
CA GLN A 20 2.61 18.44 -3.75
C GLN A 20 1.37 17.55 -3.95
N THR A 21 1.51 16.25 -3.66
CA THR A 21 0.40 15.29 -3.67
C THR A 21 -0.68 15.70 -2.66
N ILE A 22 -0.30 16.05 -1.43
CA ILE A 22 -1.25 16.55 -0.42
C ILE A 22 -1.95 17.83 -0.90
N ASN A 23 -1.22 18.79 -1.46
CA ASN A 23 -1.81 20.02 -2.01
C ASN A 23 -2.76 19.77 -3.19
N LYS A 24 -2.55 18.69 -3.96
CA LYS A 24 -3.47 18.25 -5.00
C LYS A 24 -4.75 17.69 -4.39
N TRP A 25 -4.64 16.84 -3.36
CA TRP A 25 -5.78 16.28 -2.63
C TRP A 25 -6.60 17.36 -1.92
N VAL A 26 -5.95 18.34 -1.28
CA VAL A 26 -6.62 19.49 -0.66
C VAL A 26 -7.52 20.22 -1.66
N ARG A 27 -7.05 20.41 -2.91
CA ARG A 27 -7.84 21.06 -3.98
C ARG A 27 -8.91 20.14 -4.55
N LYS A 28 -8.58 18.88 -4.79
CA LYS A 28 -9.46 17.88 -5.40
C LYS A 28 -10.65 17.54 -4.51
N GLU A 29 -10.40 17.34 -3.22
CA GLU A 29 -11.41 16.97 -2.21
C GLU A 29 -12.02 18.19 -1.51
N GLY A 30 -11.59 19.41 -1.86
CA GLY A 30 -12.10 20.65 -1.28
C GLY A 30 -11.89 20.75 0.23
N TRP A 31 -10.75 20.27 0.75
CA TRP A 31 -10.49 20.29 2.19
C TRP A 31 -10.41 21.72 2.73
N ILE A 32 -10.99 21.92 3.91
CA ILE A 32 -11.03 23.24 4.56
C ILE A 32 -9.63 23.63 4.99
N THR A 33 -9.20 24.84 4.61
CA THR A 33 -7.89 25.37 4.98
C THR A 33 -7.97 26.78 5.57
N SER A 34 -7.29 27.00 6.68
CA SER A 34 -7.12 28.33 7.29
C SER A 34 -5.70 28.86 7.07
N PRO A 35 -5.49 30.18 6.96
CA PRO A 35 -4.15 30.76 6.91
C PRO A 35 -3.38 30.42 8.20
N LYS A 36 -2.08 30.13 8.07
CA LYS A 36 -1.21 29.88 9.22
C LYS A 36 -0.81 31.23 9.86
N PRO A 37 -1.07 31.45 11.16
CA PRO A 37 -0.65 32.66 11.85
C PRO A 37 0.88 32.81 11.82
N GLY A 38 1.39 34.02 11.57
CA GLY A 38 2.81 34.35 11.70
C GLY A 38 3.70 34.04 10.47
N VAL A 39 3.14 33.69 9.31
CA VAL A 39 3.92 33.50 8.08
C VAL A 39 3.93 34.77 7.24
N GLN A 40 5.12 35.34 7.05
CA GLN A 40 5.35 36.52 6.21
C GLN A 40 4.84 36.26 4.78
N GLY A 41 3.80 37.00 4.37
CA GLY A 41 3.15 36.85 3.08
C GLY A 41 1.95 35.89 3.02
N GLY A 42 1.53 35.29 4.14
CA GLY A 42 0.23 34.57 4.24
C GLY A 42 0.06 33.32 3.36
N LYS A 43 1.13 32.86 2.70
CA LYS A 43 1.08 31.75 1.73
C LYS A 43 0.89 30.37 2.36
N ALA A 44 1.25 30.21 3.63
CA ALA A 44 1.11 28.94 4.33
C ALA A 44 -0.32 28.75 4.84
N ARG A 45 -0.90 27.57 4.59
CA ARG A 45 -2.24 27.20 5.05
C ARG A 45 -2.19 25.95 5.91
N LEU A 46 -3.09 25.89 6.89
CA LEU A 46 -3.35 24.74 7.74
C LEU A 46 -4.60 24.04 7.25
N VAL A 47 -4.52 22.74 7.02
CA VAL A 47 -5.64 21.87 6.70
C VAL A 47 -6.36 21.49 7.99
N HIS A 48 -7.69 21.62 8.00
CA HIS A 48 -8.52 21.19 9.13
C HIS A 48 -8.72 19.68 9.05
N VAL A 49 -8.30 18.96 10.10
CA VAL A 49 -8.30 17.50 10.12
C VAL A 49 -9.65 16.97 10.58
N ASN A 50 -10.63 17.08 9.68
CA ASN A 50 -11.98 16.51 9.83
C ASN A 50 -11.98 15.00 9.53
N GLU A 51 -13.16 14.36 9.59
CA GLU A 51 -13.31 12.93 9.33
C GLU A 51 -12.75 12.51 7.97
N LYS A 52 -13.00 13.30 6.90
CA LYS A 52 -12.46 13.02 5.56
C LYS A 52 -10.93 13.01 5.53
N VAL A 53 -10.29 13.95 6.21
CA VAL A 53 -8.82 13.99 6.29
C VAL A 53 -8.28 12.86 7.18
N ARG A 54 -9.00 12.48 8.24
CA ARG A 54 -8.65 11.34 9.09
C ARG A 54 -8.75 10.02 8.34
N ASP A 55 -9.81 9.85 7.55
CA ASP A 55 -9.98 8.69 6.69
C ASP A 55 -8.91 8.63 5.61
N PHE A 56 -8.54 9.77 5.02
CA PHE A 56 -7.41 9.86 4.11
C PHE A 56 -6.08 9.46 4.77
N ILE A 57 -5.80 9.93 5.99
CA ILE A 57 -4.59 9.54 6.71
C ILE A 57 -4.60 8.04 7.00
N ARG A 58 -5.76 7.48 7.41
CA ARG A 58 -5.91 6.03 7.66
C ARG A 58 -5.78 5.20 6.37
N SER A 59 -6.33 5.66 5.25
CA SER A 59 -6.22 4.98 3.96
C SER A 59 -4.79 5.06 3.43
N ALA A 60 -4.12 6.21 3.57
CA ALA A 60 -2.74 6.38 3.17
C ALA A 60 -1.79 5.53 4.01
N ARG A 61 -2.03 5.44 5.32
CA ARG A 61 -1.28 4.54 6.22
C ARG A 61 -1.44 3.07 5.82
N ARG A 62 -2.67 2.62 5.53
CA ARG A 62 -2.91 1.30 4.94
C ARG A 62 -2.16 1.12 3.61
N ALA A 63 -2.17 2.11 2.73
CA ALA A 63 -1.45 2.03 1.45
C ALA A 63 0.09 2.00 1.61
N THR A 64 0.64 2.56 2.68
CA THR A 64 2.08 2.47 2.99
C THR A 64 2.46 1.22 3.80
N GLU A 65 1.55 0.68 4.61
CA GLU A 65 1.74 -0.53 5.41
C GLU A 65 1.33 -1.80 4.66
N THR A 66 0.77 -1.69 3.45
CA THR A 66 0.21 -2.82 2.71
C THR A 66 0.40 -2.64 1.20
N PRO A 67 1.24 -3.47 0.53
CA PRO A 67 1.19 -3.64 -0.91
C PRO A 67 0.04 -4.62 -1.23
N GLU A 68 -1.22 -4.20 -1.08
CA GLU A 68 -2.36 -5.06 -1.45
C GLU A 68 -3.19 -4.42 -2.57
N LEU A 69 -2.90 -4.95 -3.75
CA LEU A 69 -3.82 -5.55 -4.73
C LEU A 69 -5.33 -5.23 -4.57
N PRO A 70 -6.04 -4.93 -5.68
CA PRO A 70 -7.40 -4.40 -5.64
C PRO A 70 -8.41 -5.40 -5.05
N GLU A 71 -9.35 -4.84 -4.28
CA GLU A 71 -10.57 -5.48 -3.80
C GLU A 71 -11.40 -6.03 -4.98
N GLY A 72 -11.20 -7.32 -5.27
CA GLY A 72 -11.99 -8.06 -6.27
C GLY A 72 -11.82 -9.57 -6.21
N ALA A 73 -10.90 -10.07 -5.39
CA ALA A 73 -10.52 -11.48 -5.39
C ALA A 73 -10.60 -12.08 -3.98
N SER A 74 -11.76 -12.03 -3.35
CA SER A 74 -11.99 -12.63 -2.02
C SER A 74 -11.78 -14.15 -1.97
N HIS A 75 -11.48 -14.81 -3.11
CA HIS A 75 -10.97 -16.18 -3.15
C HIS A 75 -9.46 -16.28 -3.48
N ASP A 76 -8.88 -15.33 -4.24
CA ASP A 76 -7.43 -15.32 -4.49
C ASP A 76 -6.63 -14.73 -3.32
N SER A 77 -7.26 -13.90 -2.48
CA SER A 77 -6.60 -13.33 -1.30
C SER A 77 -6.10 -14.41 -0.35
N SER A 78 -6.85 -15.50 -0.14
CA SER A 78 -6.46 -16.54 0.82
C SER A 78 -5.23 -17.34 0.36
N LEU A 79 -5.20 -17.77 -0.91
CA LEU A 79 -4.06 -18.48 -1.47
C LEU A 79 -2.84 -17.55 -1.59
N HIS A 80 -3.04 -16.30 -2.03
CA HIS A 80 -1.96 -15.32 -2.10
C HIS A 80 -1.32 -15.06 -0.72
N THR A 81 -2.14 -14.87 0.33
CA THR A 81 -1.65 -14.72 1.70
C THR A 81 -0.91 -15.97 2.17
N LEU A 82 -1.43 -17.17 1.91
CA LEU A 82 -0.76 -18.43 2.28
C LEU A 82 0.57 -18.63 1.56
N LEU A 83 0.66 -18.29 0.27
CA LEU A 83 1.90 -18.34 -0.49
C LEU A 83 2.93 -17.33 0.03
N LEU A 84 2.48 -16.15 0.45
CA LEU A 84 3.35 -15.15 1.07
C LEU A 84 3.86 -15.60 2.45
N THR A 85 2.99 -16.19 3.28
CA THR A 85 3.41 -16.78 4.55
C THR A 85 4.40 -17.91 4.34
N LEU A 86 4.14 -18.82 3.39
CA LEU A 86 5.07 -19.88 3.01
C LEU A 86 6.43 -19.30 2.58
N ALA A 87 6.43 -18.23 1.78
CA ALA A 87 7.65 -17.55 1.37
C ALA A 87 8.44 -17.02 2.57
N ASN A 88 7.77 -16.43 3.55
CA ASN A 88 8.42 -15.87 4.75
C ASN A 88 8.95 -16.92 5.72
N GLU A 89 8.33 -18.09 5.79
CA GLU A 89 8.77 -19.21 6.65
C GLU A 89 9.94 -20.01 6.05
N MET A 90 10.18 -19.90 4.73
CA MET A 90 11.33 -20.53 4.08
C MET A 90 12.64 -19.85 4.48
N THR A 91 13.68 -20.65 4.70
CA THR A 91 15.06 -20.16 4.84
C THR A 91 15.54 -19.49 3.54
N PRO A 92 16.55 -18.60 3.59
CA PRO A 92 17.10 -17.96 2.39
C PRO A 92 17.54 -18.95 1.30
N GLU A 93 18.09 -20.09 1.71
CA GLU A 93 18.52 -21.20 0.87
C GLU A 93 17.32 -21.87 0.17
N GLU A 94 16.24 -22.13 0.91
CA GLU A 94 14.99 -22.69 0.38
C GLU A 94 14.30 -21.71 -0.57
N GLN A 95 14.25 -20.42 -0.24
CA GLN A 95 13.71 -19.39 -1.13
C GLN A 95 14.48 -19.34 -2.46
N LYS A 96 15.82 -19.44 -2.40
CA LYS A 96 16.67 -19.47 -3.59
C LYS A 96 16.41 -20.73 -4.43
N GLN A 97 16.24 -21.89 -3.80
CA GLN A 97 15.89 -23.13 -4.49
C GLN A 97 14.50 -23.05 -5.14
N MET A 98 13.50 -22.54 -4.41
CA MET A 98 12.14 -22.34 -4.92
C MET A 98 12.13 -21.37 -6.11
N THR A 99 12.87 -20.27 -6.02
CA THR A 99 13.02 -19.30 -7.11
C THR A 99 13.68 -19.94 -8.33
N SER A 100 14.75 -20.72 -8.13
CA SER A 100 15.42 -21.42 -9.23
C SER A 100 14.52 -22.44 -9.90
N LEU A 101 13.69 -23.16 -9.13
CA LEU A 101 12.72 -24.11 -9.63
C LEU A 101 11.64 -23.41 -10.47
N LEU A 102 11.08 -22.32 -9.96
CA LEU A 102 10.11 -21.48 -10.68
C LEU A 102 10.67 -20.93 -11.98
N LEU A 103 11.92 -20.48 -12.01
CA LEU A 103 12.57 -19.97 -13.21
C LEU A 103 12.85 -21.07 -14.25
N ARG A 104 13.21 -22.28 -13.79
CA ARG A 104 13.58 -23.38 -14.69
C ARG A 104 12.37 -24.08 -15.29
N GLU A 105 11.36 -24.34 -14.48
CA GLU A 105 10.21 -25.18 -14.86
C GLU A 105 8.93 -24.36 -15.08
N GLY A 106 8.95 -23.08 -14.70
CA GLY A 106 7.78 -22.21 -14.78
C GLY A 106 6.67 -22.61 -13.82
N ILE A 107 5.59 -21.84 -13.85
CA ILE A 107 4.38 -22.11 -13.05
C ILE A 107 3.79 -23.47 -13.42
N THR A 108 3.80 -23.82 -14.71
CA THR A 108 3.28 -25.11 -15.20
C THR A 108 4.05 -26.30 -14.62
N GLY A 109 5.38 -26.25 -14.61
CA GLY A 109 6.19 -27.34 -14.06
C GLY A 109 6.09 -27.45 -12.54
N LEU A 110 5.98 -26.33 -11.83
CA LEU A 110 5.70 -26.35 -10.39
C LEU A 110 4.34 -27.02 -10.09
N LEU A 111 3.27 -26.65 -10.81
CA LEU A 111 1.95 -27.24 -10.62
C LEU A 111 1.92 -28.74 -10.95
N GLN A 112 2.73 -29.19 -11.92
CA GLN A 112 2.91 -30.62 -12.22
C GLN A 112 3.65 -31.35 -11.10
N ARG A 113 4.74 -30.78 -10.57
CA ARG A 113 5.48 -31.36 -9.43
C ARG A 113 4.63 -31.49 -8.18
N LEU A 114 3.71 -30.55 -7.96
CA LEU A 114 2.76 -30.56 -6.85
C LEU A 114 1.56 -31.50 -7.09
N GLY A 115 1.47 -32.14 -8.26
CA GLY A 115 0.36 -33.02 -8.62
C GLY A 115 -0.97 -32.29 -8.83
N ILE A 116 -0.93 -30.95 -8.98
CA ILE A 116 -2.12 -30.10 -9.15
C ILE A 116 -2.56 -30.09 -10.61
N ARG A 117 -1.59 -30.13 -11.54
CA ARG A 117 -1.86 -30.20 -12.98
C ARG A 117 -1.34 -31.54 -13.50
N ASP A 118 -2.24 -32.34 -14.07
CA ASP A 118 -1.88 -33.63 -14.64
C ASP A 118 -1.00 -33.46 -15.88
N ARG A 119 -0.07 -34.40 -16.10
CA ARG A 119 0.80 -34.43 -17.27
C ARG A 119 0.10 -35.17 -18.41
N ASN A 120 -1.17 -34.91 -18.62
CA ASN A 120 -1.99 -35.69 -19.53
C ASN A 120 -3.09 -34.85 -20.14
N GLU A 121 -2.76 -34.10 -21.18
CA GLU A 121 -3.62 -33.97 -22.36
C GLU A 121 -2.70 -34.07 -23.58
N TYR A 122 -2.88 -35.16 -24.32
CA TYR A 122 -2.30 -35.42 -25.63
C TYR A 122 -2.92 -34.49 -26.67
#